data_AF-A0A7C0ZD35-F1
#
_entry.id   AF-A0A7C0ZD35-F1
#
_cell.length_a   1.000
_cell.length_b   1.000
_cell.length_c   1.000
_cell.angle_alpha   90.00
_cell.angle_beta   90.00
_cell.angle_gamma   90.00
#
_symmetry.space_group_name_H-M   'P 1'
#
loop_
_entity.id
_entity.type
_entity.pdbx_description
1 polymer ?
#
loop_
_entity_poly.entity_id
_entity_poly.type
_entity_poly.pdbx_seq_one_letter_code
_entity_poly.pdbx_strand_id
1 'polypeptide(L)'
;MNGEAGLLTQRVVEYMGIFSHDDPQLERVTKEVYSEEFHNGRMNNNTGQYAGLPVQVAKEAVKKDILAQGHATTMYELLEPVSCRCGSEVVVKIFENQWFIDYGDPQWKKLAHEHIAEMTIIPKELKQEFHNVVDWLREKACARKSGLGTPLPWDKEWIIEALSDSVIYMAYYTVIKGIREADPNPENLVEEFWDYVFLGRGDVDKVSSISGVPPEKLVELREEFNYFYPLDARHSGRDLISNHLTYMVFCHIGIWPSQYWPRGIVVNGSVLMEGSKMSKSLNNIIPLINAIEKFGADPLRLSLMITAEPLKDADFSPDLARNMGETLDRFYRRALEVIQQGRGSHRELNYVDKWMLSRLQKHVADANEAMEELKVRKTIHSALYNLEADMDWYRRRVEGDMAKPERAEAVKYVEWKALDTQVRLLAPFTPHLCEEIWEAMGGEGFVSFAEWPTPEEELVDLASEEVEEVIKGCLEDIQKITKVTNITPKKIYFYTADGWKWKIYLKALEMAQEGSLEVGALIREAFKDDELKTRTKEVPGFARQIYEDVLRLQEERVRLRLEMGQVNEASVLQDAQEFLERETGAQVVVGAESDPWIEDPAKRAHRSKPYRPAIYVA
;
A
#
# COMPACT_ATOMS: atom_id res chain seq x y z
N MET A 1 0.10 -30.09 -39.68
CA MET A 1 -0.91 -30.69 -40.58
C MET A 1 -0.83 -30.07 -41.98
N ASN A 2 0.32 -30.16 -42.65
CA ASN A 2 0.55 -29.54 -43.96
C ASN A 2 0.87 -30.63 -44.99
N GLY A 3 -0.05 -30.92 -45.92
CA GLY A 3 0.25 -31.87 -46.99
C GLY A 3 -0.89 -32.33 -47.90
N GLU A 4 -2.16 -32.27 -47.49
CA GLU A 4 -3.28 -32.78 -48.32
C GLU A 4 -4.26 -31.67 -48.75
N ALA A 5 -4.67 -31.75 -50.01
CA ALA A 5 -5.59 -30.83 -50.66
C ALA A 5 -7.01 -30.94 -50.05
N GLY A 6 -7.41 -29.93 -49.28
CA GLY A 6 -8.74 -29.81 -48.68
C GLY A 6 -8.84 -28.53 -47.84
N LEU A 7 -10.06 -27.95 -47.74
CA LEU A 7 -10.31 -26.78 -46.91
C LEU A 7 -10.00 -27.10 -45.44
N LEU A 8 -9.31 -26.21 -44.71
CA LEU A 8 -8.92 -26.44 -43.31
C LEU A 8 -10.14 -26.81 -42.44
N THR A 9 -11.27 -26.12 -42.63
CA THR A 9 -12.52 -26.38 -41.93
C THR A 9 -12.98 -27.83 -42.05
N GLN A 10 -12.94 -28.39 -43.27
CA GLN A 10 -13.37 -29.77 -43.50
C GLN A 10 -12.49 -30.76 -42.72
N ARG A 11 -11.17 -30.57 -42.77
CA ARG A 11 -10.21 -31.43 -42.07
C ARG A 11 -10.39 -31.38 -40.55
N VAL A 12 -10.61 -30.18 -40.01
CA VAL A 12 -10.76 -30.00 -38.55
C VAL A 12 -12.08 -30.59 -38.06
N VAL A 13 -13.18 -30.39 -38.79
CA VAL A 13 -14.50 -30.95 -38.44
C VAL A 13 -14.49 -32.48 -38.51
N GLU A 14 -13.88 -33.06 -39.56
CA GLU A 14 -13.73 -34.52 -39.71
C GLU A 14 -12.82 -35.12 -38.63
N TYR A 15 -11.69 -34.46 -38.33
CA TYR A 15 -10.75 -34.90 -37.28
C TYR A 15 -11.38 -34.89 -35.88
N MET A 16 -12.20 -33.86 -35.59
CA MET A 16 -12.84 -33.71 -34.28
C MET A 16 -14.17 -34.47 -34.17
N GLY A 17 -14.61 -35.15 -35.24
CA GLY A 17 -15.82 -35.96 -35.25
C GLY A 17 -17.11 -35.14 -35.08
N ILE A 18 -17.12 -33.90 -35.59
CA ILE A 18 -18.27 -33.00 -35.47
C ILE A 18 -19.21 -33.24 -36.66
N PHE A 19 -20.39 -33.79 -36.41
CA PHE A 19 -21.37 -34.16 -37.45
C PHE A 19 -22.72 -33.42 -37.33
N SER A 20 -22.87 -32.55 -36.32
CA SER A 20 -24.08 -31.74 -36.10
C SER A 20 -23.73 -30.27 -35.89
N HIS A 21 -24.64 -29.38 -36.28
CA HIS A 21 -24.53 -27.94 -36.04
C HIS A 21 -24.75 -27.56 -34.57
N ASP A 22 -25.38 -28.44 -33.78
CA ASP A 22 -25.63 -28.25 -32.35
C ASP A 22 -24.48 -28.76 -31.46
N ASP A 23 -23.35 -29.15 -32.05
CA ASP A 23 -22.22 -29.67 -31.28
C ASP A 23 -21.60 -28.53 -30.44
N PRO A 24 -21.51 -28.68 -29.10
CA PRO A 24 -20.97 -27.64 -28.23
C PRO A 24 -19.49 -27.31 -28.51
N GLN A 25 -18.76 -28.18 -29.22
CA GLN A 25 -17.37 -27.91 -29.61
C GLN A 25 -17.26 -27.01 -30.85
N LEU A 26 -18.34 -26.86 -31.63
CA LEU A 26 -18.32 -26.14 -32.91
C LEU A 26 -17.91 -24.67 -32.76
N GLU A 27 -18.35 -24.00 -31.68
CA GLU A 27 -17.99 -22.61 -31.43
C GLU A 27 -16.48 -22.45 -31.18
N ARG A 28 -15.89 -23.34 -30.37
CA ARG A 28 -14.45 -23.37 -30.10
C ARG A 28 -13.66 -23.62 -31.37
N VAL A 29 -14.06 -24.62 -32.15
CA VAL A 29 -13.42 -24.97 -33.43
C VAL A 29 -13.49 -23.83 -34.44
N THR A 30 -14.61 -23.13 -34.50
CA THR A 30 -14.78 -21.96 -35.37
C THR A 30 -13.79 -20.86 -35.01
N LYS A 31 -13.62 -20.57 -33.71
CA LYS A 31 -12.65 -19.57 -33.22
C LYS A 31 -11.20 -19.97 -33.52
N GLU A 32 -10.85 -21.24 -33.31
CA GLU A 32 -9.50 -21.77 -33.60
C GLU A 32 -9.16 -21.69 -35.09
N VAL A 33 -10.06 -22.15 -35.96
CA VAL A 33 -9.87 -22.09 -37.42
C VAL A 33 -9.81 -20.65 -37.91
N TYR A 34 -10.65 -19.76 -37.37
CA TYR A 34 -10.63 -18.33 -37.72
C TYR A 34 -9.29 -17.70 -37.36
N SER A 35 -8.79 -17.93 -36.14
CA SER A 35 -7.52 -17.38 -35.69
C SER A 35 -6.35 -17.87 -36.55
N GLU A 36 -6.29 -19.18 -36.82
CA GLU A 36 -5.21 -19.78 -37.61
C GLU A 36 -5.18 -19.23 -39.05
N GLU A 37 -6.32 -19.23 -39.73
CA GLU A 37 -6.41 -18.72 -41.11
C GLU A 37 -6.29 -17.19 -41.18
N PHE A 38 -6.71 -16.46 -40.15
CA PHE A 38 -6.54 -15.01 -40.11
C PHE A 38 -5.06 -14.63 -40.00
N HIS A 39 -4.25 -15.33 -39.20
CA HIS A 39 -2.83 -15.01 -39.03
C HIS A 39 -1.93 -15.64 -40.10
N ASN A 40 -2.19 -16.90 -40.48
CA ASN A 40 -1.29 -17.68 -41.34
C ASN A 40 -1.85 -17.95 -42.73
N GLY A 41 -3.15 -17.75 -42.94
CA GLY A 41 -3.85 -18.07 -44.18
C GLY A 41 -3.47 -17.15 -45.35
N ARG A 42 -3.55 -17.72 -46.56
CA ARG A 42 -3.35 -17.00 -47.82
C ARG A 42 -4.45 -17.35 -48.81
N MET A 43 -4.82 -16.37 -49.62
CA MET A 43 -5.86 -16.53 -50.64
C MET A 43 -5.41 -17.48 -51.75
N ASN A 44 -6.30 -18.40 -52.14
CA ASN A 44 -6.04 -19.38 -53.20
C ASN A 44 -5.96 -18.73 -54.59
N ASN A 45 -5.32 -19.42 -55.55
CA ASN A 45 -5.12 -18.92 -56.92
C ASN A 45 -6.42 -18.65 -57.69
N ASN A 46 -7.54 -19.25 -57.28
CA ASN A 46 -8.86 -19.04 -57.89
C ASN A 46 -9.60 -17.80 -57.35
N THR A 47 -9.00 -17.00 -56.49
CA THR A 47 -9.62 -15.81 -55.87
C THR A 47 -9.38 -14.53 -56.68
N GLY A 48 -9.02 -14.66 -57.96
CA GLY A 48 -8.81 -13.54 -58.88
C GLY A 48 -7.68 -12.63 -58.42
N GLN A 49 -7.96 -11.33 -58.34
CA GLN A 49 -6.98 -10.30 -57.98
C GLN A 49 -6.46 -10.40 -56.53
N TYR A 50 -7.12 -11.18 -55.67
CA TYR A 50 -6.69 -11.37 -54.27
C TYR A 50 -5.75 -12.56 -54.09
N ALA A 51 -5.48 -13.35 -55.15
CA ALA A 51 -4.68 -14.55 -55.08
C ALA A 51 -3.29 -14.30 -54.46
N GLY A 52 -2.89 -15.17 -53.52
CA GLY A 52 -1.60 -15.11 -52.83
C GLY A 52 -1.50 -14.08 -51.70
N LEU A 53 -2.46 -13.16 -51.55
CA LEU A 53 -2.47 -12.20 -50.46
C LEU A 53 -2.68 -12.90 -49.10
N PRO A 54 -2.04 -12.42 -48.01
CA PRO A 54 -2.42 -12.81 -46.65
C PRO A 54 -3.89 -12.48 -46.37
N VAL A 55 -4.57 -13.34 -45.62
CA VAL A 55 -6.02 -13.19 -45.33
C VAL A 55 -6.36 -11.83 -44.69
N GLN A 56 -5.51 -11.31 -43.78
CA GLN A 56 -5.74 -9.99 -43.15
C GLN A 56 -5.80 -8.85 -44.17
N VAL A 57 -4.93 -8.91 -45.18
CA VAL A 57 -4.86 -7.89 -46.24
C VAL A 57 -6.01 -8.09 -47.22
N ALA A 58 -6.28 -9.34 -47.61
CA ALA A 58 -7.34 -9.68 -48.53
C ALA A 58 -8.73 -9.33 -47.97
N LYS A 59 -8.97 -9.51 -46.67
CA LYS A 59 -10.23 -9.16 -45.99
C LYS A 59 -10.60 -7.69 -46.20
N GLU A 60 -9.66 -6.78 -45.94
CA GLU A 60 -9.90 -5.34 -46.12
C GLU A 60 -10.00 -4.94 -47.60
N ALA A 61 -9.21 -5.55 -48.49
CA ALA A 61 -9.29 -5.32 -49.93
C ALA A 61 -10.65 -5.75 -50.51
N VAL A 62 -11.10 -6.96 -50.20
CA VAL A 62 -12.41 -7.49 -50.61
C VAL A 62 -13.52 -6.59 -50.09
N LYS A 63 -13.49 -6.24 -48.79
CA LYS A 63 -14.47 -5.34 -48.17
C LYS A 63 -14.56 -4.01 -48.91
N LYS A 64 -13.42 -3.39 -49.24
CA LYS A 64 -13.37 -2.12 -49.96
C LYS A 64 -14.02 -2.24 -51.35
N ASP A 65 -13.70 -3.31 -52.08
CA ASP A 65 -14.17 -3.48 -53.45
C ASP A 65 -15.67 -3.81 -53.53
N ILE A 66 -16.18 -4.67 -52.65
CA ILE A 66 -17.63 -4.98 -52.61
C ILE A 66 -18.48 -3.80 -52.16
N LEU A 67 -17.94 -2.93 -51.28
CA LEU A 67 -18.61 -1.67 -50.91
C LEU A 67 -18.58 -0.69 -52.09
N ALA A 68 -17.45 -0.53 -52.77
CA ALA A 68 -17.32 0.37 -53.93
C ALA A 68 -18.23 -0.04 -55.11
N GLN A 69 -18.46 -1.35 -55.28
CA GLN A 69 -19.36 -1.89 -56.30
C GLN A 69 -20.84 -1.85 -55.90
N GLY A 70 -21.17 -1.47 -54.66
CA GLY A 70 -22.54 -1.45 -54.15
C GLY A 70 -23.14 -2.84 -53.90
N HIS A 71 -22.30 -3.88 -53.79
CA HIS A 71 -22.74 -5.25 -53.50
C HIS A 71 -22.86 -5.54 -51.99
N ALA A 72 -22.33 -4.65 -51.14
CA ALA A 72 -22.46 -4.71 -49.70
C ALA A 72 -22.71 -3.31 -49.12
N THR A 73 -23.16 -3.28 -47.87
CA THR A 73 -23.21 -2.08 -47.04
C THR A 73 -22.69 -2.42 -45.65
N THR A 74 -22.44 -1.39 -44.82
CA THR A 74 -22.01 -1.60 -43.44
C THR A 74 -23.23 -1.64 -42.53
N MET A 75 -23.41 -2.75 -41.82
CA MET A 75 -24.34 -2.87 -40.71
C MET A 75 -23.53 -2.80 -39.41
N TYR A 76 -23.93 -1.89 -38.52
CA TYR A 76 -23.32 -1.74 -37.21
C TYR A 76 -24.19 -2.42 -36.17
N GLU A 77 -23.56 -3.22 -35.33
CA GLU A 77 -24.23 -3.99 -34.28
C GLU A 77 -23.35 -4.02 -33.04
N LEU A 78 -23.98 -4.12 -31.87
CA LEU A 78 -23.27 -4.29 -30.61
C LEU A 78 -22.84 -5.75 -30.48
N LEU A 79 -21.65 -5.99 -29.94
CA LEU A 79 -21.16 -7.36 -29.69
C LEU A 79 -22.02 -8.10 -28.66
N GLU A 80 -22.55 -7.35 -27.70
CA GLU A 80 -23.42 -7.84 -26.64
C GLU A 80 -24.61 -6.89 -26.45
N PRO A 81 -25.78 -7.38 -26.00
CA PRO A 81 -26.90 -6.52 -25.66
C PRO A 81 -26.52 -5.52 -24.56
N VAL A 82 -26.74 -4.24 -24.81
CA VAL A 82 -26.49 -3.16 -23.83
C VAL A 82 -27.83 -2.53 -23.45
N SER A 83 -28.04 -2.28 -22.15
CA SER A 83 -29.23 -1.63 -21.64
C SER A 83 -28.94 -0.21 -21.17
N CYS A 84 -29.81 0.73 -21.53
CA CYS A 84 -29.77 2.10 -21.06
C CYS A 84 -30.24 2.21 -19.60
N ARG A 85 -29.93 3.33 -18.93
CA ARG A 85 -30.38 3.63 -17.57
C ARG A 85 -31.90 3.56 -17.38
N CYS A 86 -32.68 3.83 -18.43
CA CYS A 86 -34.14 3.72 -18.42
C CYS A 86 -34.66 2.29 -18.65
N GLY A 87 -33.78 1.29 -18.79
CA GLY A 87 -34.13 -0.11 -19.04
C GLY A 87 -34.37 -0.45 -20.52
N SER A 88 -34.23 0.51 -21.43
CA SER A 88 -34.38 0.27 -22.87
C SER A 88 -33.14 -0.37 -23.48
N GLU A 89 -33.32 -1.24 -24.47
CA GLU A 89 -32.23 -1.81 -25.28
C GLU A 89 -31.55 -0.72 -26.10
N VAL A 90 -30.22 -0.74 -26.12
CA VAL A 90 -29.38 0.17 -26.89
C VAL A 90 -29.18 -0.41 -28.29
N VAL A 91 -29.40 0.42 -29.30
CA VAL A 91 -29.17 0.09 -30.71
C VAL A 91 -28.15 1.04 -31.31
N VAL A 92 -27.45 0.61 -32.35
CA VAL A 92 -26.57 1.51 -33.09
C VAL A 92 -27.40 2.38 -34.04
N LYS A 93 -27.29 3.70 -33.89
CA LYS A 93 -27.88 4.67 -34.80
C LYS A 93 -26.78 5.51 -35.42
N ILE A 94 -26.72 5.53 -36.74
CA ILE A 94 -25.87 6.49 -37.46
C ILE A 94 -26.50 7.87 -37.27
N PHE A 95 -25.72 8.80 -36.73
CA PHE A 95 -26.16 10.15 -36.42
C PHE A 95 -25.25 11.14 -37.16
N GLU A 96 -25.86 12.08 -37.87
CA GLU A 96 -25.14 13.15 -38.58
C GLU A 96 -25.02 14.39 -37.71
N ASN A 97 -23.93 15.15 -37.86
CA ASN A 97 -23.67 16.40 -37.12
C ASN A 97 -23.49 16.23 -35.60
N GLN A 98 -22.90 15.11 -35.16
CA GLN A 98 -22.45 14.93 -33.77
C GLN A 98 -21.12 15.68 -33.53
N TRP A 99 -21.00 16.33 -32.37
CA TRP A 99 -19.74 16.93 -31.92
C TRP A 99 -18.86 15.92 -31.19
N PHE A 100 -17.57 15.92 -31.51
CA PHE A 100 -16.57 15.00 -30.95
C PHE A 100 -15.36 15.76 -30.40
N ILE A 101 -14.73 15.19 -29.38
CA ILE A 101 -13.34 15.48 -29.01
C ILE A 101 -12.48 14.41 -29.66
N ASP A 102 -11.50 14.82 -30.47
CA ASP A 102 -10.61 13.91 -31.20
C ASP A 102 -9.40 13.49 -30.34
N TYR A 103 -9.63 12.59 -29.38
CA TYR A 103 -8.54 11.92 -28.68
C TYR A 103 -7.76 10.92 -29.57
N GLY A 104 -8.19 10.75 -30.83
CA GLY A 104 -7.54 9.93 -31.85
C GLY A 104 -6.28 10.57 -32.43
N ASP A 105 -6.10 11.89 -32.28
CA ASP A 105 -4.99 12.64 -32.85
C ASP A 105 -3.61 12.05 -32.45
N PRO A 106 -2.77 11.63 -33.42
CA PRO A 106 -1.50 10.98 -33.12
C PRO A 106 -0.51 11.84 -32.33
N GLN A 107 -0.52 13.17 -32.50
CA GLN A 107 0.39 14.06 -31.77
C GLN A 107 -0.06 14.23 -30.32
N TRP A 108 -1.36 14.37 -30.10
CA TRP A 108 -1.95 14.50 -28.77
C TRP A 108 -1.78 13.21 -27.96
N LYS A 109 -1.99 12.05 -28.59
CA LYS A 109 -1.70 10.73 -27.98
C LYS A 109 -0.24 10.61 -27.58
N LYS A 110 0.69 11.00 -28.46
CA LYS A 110 2.12 10.96 -28.16
C LYS A 110 2.44 11.76 -26.90
N LEU A 111 1.94 12.99 -26.80
CA LEU A 111 2.11 13.83 -25.62
C LEU A 111 1.47 13.21 -24.37
N ALA A 112 0.31 12.56 -24.50
CA ALA A 112 -0.33 11.85 -23.39
C ALA A 112 0.53 10.68 -22.90
N HIS A 113 1.11 9.87 -23.80
CA HIS A 113 2.05 8.81 -23.41
C HIS A 113 3.29 9.36 -22.72
N GLU A 114 3.90 10.43 -23.25
CA GLU A 114 5.08 11.07 -22.65
C GLU A 114 4.76 11.56 -21.23
N HIS A 115 3.65 12.25 -21.05
CA HIS A 115 3.26 12.75 -19.72
C HIS A 115 2.88 11.63 -18.74
N ILE A 116 2.13 10.61 -19.18
CA ILE A 116 1.77 9.44 -18.35
C ILE A 116 3.03 8.69 -17.88
N ALA A 117 4.08 8.65 -18.71
CA ALA A 117 5.35 8.04 -18.34
C ALA A 117 6.03 8.80 -17.18
N GLU A 118 5.95 10.13 -17.19
CA GLU A 118 6.56 11.01 -16.18
C GLU A 118 5.73 11.15 -14.89
N MET A 119 4.41 11.24 -14.99
CA MET A 119 3.55 11.48 -13.82
C MET A 119 3.54 10.30 -12.84
N THR A 120 3.23 10.60 -11.58
CA THR A 120 3.11 9.61 -10.51
C THR A 120 1.75 8.92 -10.60
N ILE A 121 1.74 7.60 -10.80
CA ILE A 121 0.52 6.80 -10.71
C ILE A 121 0.66 5.87 -9.53
N ILE A 122 -0.27 5.96 -8.59
CA ILE A 122 -0.36 5.07 -7.44
C ILE A 122 -1.64 4.26 -7.60
N PRO A 123 -1.58 2.92 -7.65
CA PRO A 123 -0.39 2.07 -7.65
C PRO A 123 0.33 2.05 -9.02
N LYS A 124 1.67 1.89 -9.01
CA LYS A 124 2.55 2.08 -10.18
C LYS A 124 2.23 1.12 -11.33
N GLU A 125 1.69 -0.06 -11.01
CA GLU A 125 1.29 -1.12 -11.93
C GLU A 125 0.19 -0.68 -12.90
N LEU A 126 -0.63 0.32 -12.53
CA LEU A 126 -1.72 0.80 -13.38
C LEU A 126 -1.26 1.72 -14.52
N LYS A 127 0.01 2.14 -14.53
CA LYS A 127 0.54 2.99 -15.60
C LYS A 127 0.37 2.37 -16.99
N GLN A 128 0.53 1.05 -17.11
CA GLN A 128 0.29 0.35 -18.37
C GLN A 128 -1.18 0.40 -18.81
N GLU A 129 -2.13 0.36 -17.86
CA GLU A 129 -3.56 0.46 -18.17
C GLU A 129 -3.90 1.81 -18.79
N PHE A 130 -3.32 2.91 -18.28
CA PHE A 130 -3.45 4.24 -18.88
C PHE A 130 -2.92 4.27 -20.32
N HIS A 131 -1.73 3.72 -20.58
CA HIS A 131 -1.19 3.66 -21.94
C HIS A 131 -2.08 2.87 -22.90
N ASN A 132 -2.59 1.71 -22.45
CA ASN A 132 -3.52 0.93 -23.26
C ASN A 132 -4.77 1.74 -23.61
N VAL A 133 -5.29 2.54 -22.67
CA VAL A 133 -6.44 3.44 -22.92
C VAL A 133 -6.10 4.49 -23.96
N VAL A 134 -4.96 5.15 -23.85
CA VAL A 134 -4.50 6.12 -24.87
C VAL A 134 -4.42 5.47 -26.26
N ASP A 135 -3.96 4.23 -26.37
CA ASP A 135 -3.84 3.52 -27.65
C ASP A 135 -5.21 3.29 -28.32
N TRP A 136 -6.19 2.74 -27.60
CA TRP A 136 -7.49 2.40 -28.18
C TRP A 136 -8.47 3.59 -28.26
N LEU A 137 -8.25 4.65 -27.48
CA LEU A 137 -9.14 5.82 -27.47
C LEU A 137 -9.17 6.51 -28.83
N ARG A 138 -10.34 6.98 -29.25
CA ARG A 138 -10.57 7.66 -30.53
C ARG A 138 -11.47 8.88 -30.32
N GLU A 139 -12.15 9.32 -31.37
CA GLU A 139 -13.15 10.38 -31.30
C GLU A 139 -14.25 10.00 -30.30
N LYS A 140 -14.46 10.87 -29.31
CA LYS A 140 -15.50 10.69 -28.31
C LYS A 140 -16.58 11.72 -28.49
N ALA A 141 -17.82 11.26 -28.65
CA ALA A 141 -18.99 12.14 -28.65
C ALA A 141 -19.04 12.93 -27.34
N CYS A 142 -18.98 14.25 -27.43
CA CYS A 142 -18.82 15.13 -26.27
C CYS A 142 -20.09 15.93 -25.94
N ALA A 143 -21.15 15.78 -26.75
CA ALA A 143 -22.39 16.50 -26.55
C ALA A 143 -23.62 15.62 -26.82
N ARG A 144 -24.74 16.00 -26.22
CA ARG A 144 -26.04 15.30 -26.28
C ARG A 144 -27.19 16.30 -26.44
N LYS A 145 -28.34 15.84 -26.95
CA LYS A 145 -29.55 16.69 -27.11
C LYS A 145 -30.52 16.68 -25.93
N SER A 146 -30.23 15.93 -24.87
CA SER A 146 -31.13 15.82 -23.71
C SER A 146 -30.36 15.66 -22.40
N GLY A 147 -31.03 15.97 -21.28
CA GLY A 147 -30.45 15.94 -19.93
C GLY A 147 -30.04 17.34 -19.44
N LEU A 148 -29.36 17.37 -18.29
CA LEU A 148 -28.80 18.58 -17.70
C LEU A 148 -27.33 18.75 -18.13
N GLY A 149 -26.83 19.97 -18.13
CA GLY A 149 -25.43 20.29 -18.43
C GLY A 149 -25.29 21.67 -19.03
N THR A 150 -24.07 22.00 -19.47
CA THR A 150 -23.75 23.28 -20.11
C THR A 150 -24.00 23.19 -21.63
N PRO A 151 -24.78 24.09 -22.24
CA PRO A 151 -24.93 24.14 -23.69
C PRO A 151 -23.59 24.44 -24.39
N LEU A 152 -23.36 23.87 -25.58
CA LEU A 152 -22.22 24.25 -26.40
C LEU A 152 -22.35 25.73 -26.81
N PRO A 153 -21.29 26.54 -26.70
CA PRO A 153 -21.40 27.99 -26.88
C PRO A 153 -21.70 28.39 -28.33
N TRP A 154 -21.24 27.62 -29.32
CA TRP A 154 -21.51 27.84 -30.75
C TRP A 154 -22.72 27.06 -31.29
N ASP A 155 -23.25 26.10 -30.54
CA ASP A 155 -24.37 25.27 -30.97
C ASP A 155 -25.25 24.88 -29.77
N LYS A 156 -26.08 25.83 -29.33
CA LYS A 156 -26.86 25.74 -28.08
C LYS A 156 -27.94 24.64 -28.07
N GLU A 157 -28.20 23.98 -29.20
CA GLU A 157 -29.05 22.77 -29.23
C GLU A 157 -28.39 21.56 -28.57
N TRP A 158 -27.06 21.61 -28.44
CA TRP A 158 -26.26 20.55 -27.86
C TRP A 158 -25.82 20.92 -26.45
N ILE A 159 -25.87 19.93 -25.57
CA ILE A 159 -25.48 20.02 -24.17
C ILE A 159 -24.23 19.18 -24.00
N ILE A 160 -23.16 19.76 -23.44
CA ILE A 160 -21.92 19.05 -23.13
C ILE A 160 -22.24 17.89 -22.18
N GLU A 161 -21.70 16.71 -22.50
CA GLU A 161 -21.94 15.53 -21.68
C GLU A 161 -20.99 15.47 -20.47
N ALA A 162 -21.42 14.77 -19.42
CA ALA A 162 -20.82 14.84 -18.08
C ALA A 162 -19.35 14.38 -17.97
N LEU A 163 -18.87 13.49 -18.85
CA LEU A 163 -17.46 13.08 -18.87
C LEU A 163 -16.57 14.04 -19.69
N SER A 164 -17.15 15.06 -20.33
CA SER A 164 -16.44 16.03 -21.16
C SER A 164 -16.35 17.41 -20.50
N ASP A 165 -17.30 17.80 -19.65
CA ASP A 165 -17.22 19.03 -18.83
C ASP A 165 -16.51 18.82 -17.48
N SER A 166 -16.22 17.57 -17.09
CA SER A 166 -15.62 17.21 -15.81
C SER A 166 -14.11 17.00 -15.85
N VAL A 167 -13.40 17.49 -16.86
CA VAL A 167 -11.98 17.12 -17.11
C VAL A 167 -10.95 18.11 -16.60
N ILE A 168 -11.34 19.37 -16.34
CA ILE A 168 -10.40 20.45 -15.95
C ILE A 168 -10.94 21.36 -14.83
N TYR A 169 -12.06 21.00 -14.22
CA TYR A 169 -12.72 21.81 -13.20
C TYR A 169 -11.90 22.00 -11.91
N MET A 170 -10.82 21.24 -11.75
CA MET A 170 -9.88 21.39 -10.64
C MET A 170 -9.22 22.77 -10.68
N ALA A 171 -8.96 23.32 -11.87
CA ALA A 171 -8.48 24.70 -12.01
C ALA A 171 -9.49 25.72 -11.49
N TYR A 172 -10.80 25.48 -11.71
CA TYR A 172 -11.86 26.35 -11.20
C TYR A 172 -11.94 26.38 -9.67
N TYR A 173 -11.57 25.30 -8.98
CA TYR A 173 -11.51 25.30 -7.52
C TYR A 173 -10.53 26.31 -6.94
N THR A 174 -9.44 26.60 -7.65
CA THR A 174 -8.42 27.56 -7.20
C THR A 174 -8.95 29.00 -7.15
N VAL A 175 -9.94 29.33 -7.99
CA VAL A 175 -10.39 30.72 -8.21
C VAL A 175 -11.82 30.99 -7.76
N ILE A 176 -12.64 29.97 -7.51
CA ILE A 176 -14.06 30.14 -7.22
C ILE A 176 -14.33 31.00 -5.97
N LYS A 177 -13.47 30.93 -4.96
CA LYS A 177 -13.59 31.77 -3.77
C LYS A 177 -13.43 33.25 -4.15
N GLY A 178 -12.34 33.59 -4.83
CA GLY A 178 -12.08 34.98 -5.22
C GLY A 178 -13.09 35.52 -6.23
N ILE A 179 -13.61 34.68 -7.14
CA ILE A 179 -14.69 35.07 -8.06
C ILE A 179 -15.96 35.42 -7.28
N ARG A 180 -16.33 34.63 -6.27
CA ARG A 180 -17.51 34.92 -5.42
C ARG A 180 -17.34 36.20 -4.59
N GLU A 181 -16.13 36.49 -4.16
CA GLU A 181 -15.82 37.73 -3.43
C GLU A 181 -15.87 38.97 -4.34
N ALA A 182 -15.45 38.83 -5.60
CA ALA A 182 -15.53 39.90 -6.59
C ALA A 182 -16.96 40.14 -7.11
N ASP A 183 -17.83 39.14 -6.99
CA ASP A 183 -19.23 39.14 -7.45
C ASP A 183 -19.43 39.77 -8.85
N PRO A 184 -18.66 39.35 -9.88
CA PRO A 184 -18.82 39.89 -11.22
C PRO A 184 -20.12 39.41 -11.84
N ASN A 185 -20.61 40.15 -12.84
CA ASN A 185 -21.68 39.64 -13.70
C ASN A 185 -21.18 38.38 -14.43
N PRO A 186 -21.83 37.20 -14.27
CA PRO A 186 -21.36 35.97 -14.91
C PRO A 186 -21.23 36.05 -16.43
N GLU A 187 -22.06 36.86 -17.09
CA GLU A 187 -22.00 37.09 -18.54
C GLU A 187 -20.70 37.80 -18.99
N ASN A 188 -20.01 38.47 -18.07
CA ASN A 188 -18.77 39.17 -18.33
C ASN A 188 -17.52 38.29 -18.12
N LEU A 189 -17.68 37.06 -17.62
CA LEU A 189 -16.60 36.08 -17.46
C LEU A 189 -16.32 35.36 -18.78
N VAL A 190 -15.91 36.15 -19.78
CA VAL A 190 -15.63 35.74 -21.16
C VAL A 190 -14.24 35.10 -21.31
N GLU A 191 -13.90 34.66 -22.52
CA GLU A 191 -12.63 33.98 -22.82
C GLU A 191 -11.41 34.78 -22.36
N GLU A 192 -11.38 36.10 -22.58
CA GLU A 192 -10.27 36.97 -22.17
C GLU A 192 -10.03 36.98 -20.65
N PHE A 193 -11.10 36.83 -19.85
CA PHE A 193 -10.96 36.70 -18.40
C PHE A 193 -10.28 35.38 -18.05
N TRP A 194 -10.72 34.26 -18.63
CA TRP A 194 -10.16 32.94 -18.36
C TRP A 194 -8.74 32.78 -18.89
N ASP A 195 -8.45 33.35 -20.06
CA ASP A 195 -7.11 33.42 -20.66
C ASP A 195 -6.14 34.19 -19.77
N TYR A 196 -6.57 35.30 -19.16
CA TYR A 196 -5.74 36.03 -18.22
C TYR A 196 -5.49 35.21 -16.95
N VAL A 197 -6.56 34.72 -16.32
CA VAL A 197 -6.48 34.01 -15.04
C VAL A 197 -5.61 32.74 -15.16
N PHE A 198 -5.91 31.88 -16.15
CA PHE A 198 -5.27 30.56 -16.26
C PHE A 198 -4.05 30.52 -17.18
N LEU A 199 -3.96 31.38 -18.20
CA LEU A 199 -2.85 31.38 -19.17
C LEU A 199 -1.94 32.62 -19.07
N GLY A 200 -2.37 33.67 -18.36
CA GLY A 200 -1.63 34.92 -18.23
C GLY A 200 -1.63 35.74 -19.51
N ARG A 201 -2.62 35.50 -20.38
CA ARG A 201 -2.74 36.17 -21.67
C ARG A 201 -3.67 37.37 -21.54
N GLY A 202 -3.26 38.50 -22.08
CA GLY A 202 -4.03 39.73 -22.06
C GLY A 202 -3.48 40.80 -21.13
N ASP A 203 -4.16 41.94 -21.10
CA ASP A 203 -3.81 43.12 -20.32
C ASP A 203 -4.81 43.28 -19.17
N VAL A 204 -4.30 43.43 -17.95
CA VAL A 204 -5.12 43.38 -16.73
C VAL A 204 -6.17 44.49 -16.70
N ASP A 205 -5.85 45.69 -17.18
CA ASP A 205 -6.77 46.83 -17.18
C ASP A 205 -7.92 46.62 -18.18
N LYS A 206 -7.61 46.02 -19.34
CA LYS A 206 -8.64 45.62 -20.32
C LYS A 206 -9.54 44.52 -19.79
N VAL A 207 -8.96 43.47 -19.21
CA VAL A 207 -9.73 42.35 -18.65
C VAL A 207 -10.59 42.83 -17.49
N SER A 208 -10.09 43.75 -16.66
CA SER A 208 -10.86 44.39 -15.59
C SER A 208 -12.05 45.17 -16.15
N SER A 209 -11.82 45.96 -17.19
CA SER A 209 -12.89 46.74 -17.84
C SER A 209 -13.99 45.86 -18.45
N ILE A 210 -13.64 44.68 -18.97
CA ILE A 210 -14.60 43.73 -19.57
C ILE A 210 -15.34 42.95 -18.48
N SER A 211 -14.60 42.32 -17.56
CA SER A 211 -15.13 41.42 -16.55
C SER A 211 -15.87 42.14 -15.41
N GLY A 212 -15.52 43.39 -15.15
CA GLY A 212 -15.94 44.14 -13.96
C GLY A 212 -15.19 43.74 -12.69
N VAL A 213 -14.18 42.86 -12.79
CA VAL A 213 -13.33 42.45 -11.67
C VAL A 213 -12.18 43.44 -11.52
N PRO A 214 -11.89 43.97 -10.32
CA PRO A 214 -10.77 44.89 -10.11
C PRO A 214 -9.41 44.29 -10.52
N PRO A 215 -8.46 45.08 -11.06
CA PRO A 215 -7.16 44.58 -11.51
C PRO A 215 -6.39 43.81 -10.43
N GLU A 216 -6.41 44.30 -9.18
CA GLU A 216 -5.78 43.65 -8.04
C GLU A 216 -6.38 42.27 -7.78
N LYS A 217 -7.70 42.10 -7.95
CA LYS A 217 -8.37 40.83 -7.75
C LYS A 217 -8.09 39.86 -8.89
N LEU A 218 -7.96 40.35 -10.13
CA LEU A 218 -7.52 39.53 -11.26
C LEU A 218 -6.11 38.97 -11.04
N VAL A 219 -5.19 39.79 -10.53
CA VAL A 219 -3.83 39.35 -10.17
C VAL A 219 -3.89 38.29 -9.06
N GLU A 220 -4.67 38.54 -8.00
CA GLU A 220 -4.87 37.58 -6.90
C GLU A 220 -5.41 36.23 -7.40
N LEU A 221 -6.44 36.22 -8.26
CA LEU A 221 -7.00 34.98 -8.83
C LEU A 221 -5.94 34.20 -9.62
N ARG A 222 -5.09 34.90 -10.36
CA ARG A 222 -4.00 34.29 -11.11
C ARG A 222 -2.91 33.74 -10.19
N GLU A 223 -2.58 34.46 -9.12
CA GLU A 223 -1.61 34.00 -8.11
C GLU A 223 -2.11 32.75 -7.38
N GLU A 224 -3.39 32.70 -7.01
CA GLU A 224 -4.04 31.53 -6.42
C GLU A 224 -3.96 30.30 -7.35
N PHE A 225 -4.29 30.46 -8.63
CA PHE A 225 -4.10 29.38 -9.61
C PHE A 225 -2.64 28.95 -9.71
N ASN A 226 -1.70 29.89 -9.83
CA ASN A 226 -0.27 29.57 -9.95
C ASN A 226 0.32 28.93 -8.69
N TYR A 227 -0.27 29.18 -7.51
CA TYR A 227 0.14 28.59 -6.25
C TYR A 227 -0.35 27.14 -6.12
N PHE A 228 -1.63 26.89 -6.40
CA PHE A 228 -2.25 25.58 -6.19
C PHE A 228 -2.09 24.61 -7.37
N TYR A 229 -1.79 25.11 -8.58
CA TYR A 229 -1.57 24.27 -9.76
C TYR A 229 -0.07 24.12 -10.05
N PRO A 230 0.39 22.94 -10.51
CA PRO A 230 -0.36 21.79 -11.02
C PRO A 230 -1.04 20.95 -9.93
N LEU A 231 -2.04 20.16 -10.33
CA LEU A 231 -2.70 19.19 -9.45
C LEU A 231 -1.72 18.11 -8.97
N ASP A 232 -1.40 18.11 -7.67
CA ASP A 232 -0.45 17.14 -7.09
C ASP A 232 -0.95 15.69 -7.16
N ALA A 233 -2.21 15.46 -6.79
CA ALA A 233 -2.81 14.13 -6.80
C ALA A 233 -4.32 14.17 -7.10
N ARG A 234 -4.77 13.34 -8.04
CA ARG A 234 -6.18 13.08 -8.33
C ARG A 234 -6.60 11.69 -7.83
N HIS A 235 -7.47 11.63 -6.84
CA HIS A 235 -7.95 10.37 -6.28
C HIS A 235 -9.24 9.88 -6.96
N SER A 236 -9.31 8.62 -7.37
CA SER A 236 -10.50 8.04 -7.97
C SER A 236 -10.57 6.52 -7.98
N GLY A 237 -11.74 5.99 -8.31
CA GLY A 237 -11.92 4.55 -8.57
C GLY A 237 -11.27 4.12 -9.89
N ARG A 238 -10.84 2.85 -9.95
CA ARG A 238 -10.25 2.25 -11.15
C ARG A 238 -11.16 2.31 -12.39
N ASP A 239 -12.48 2.33 -12.19
CA ASP A 239 -13.49 2.45 -13.23
C ASP A 239 -13.38 3.74 -14.07
N LEU A 240 -12.72 4.77 -13.54
CA LEU A 240 -12.53 6.06 -14.22
C LEU A 240 -11.24 6.15 -15.05
N ILE A 241 -10.36 5.13 -15.02
CA ILE A 241 -9.14 5.10 -15.84
C ILE A 241 -9.47 5.14 -17.33
N SER A 242 -10.38 4.28 -17.77
CA SER A 242 -10.77 4.15 -19.19
C SER A 242 -11.52 5.35 -19.75
N ASN A 243 -11.80 6.36 -18.94
CA ASN A 243 -12.59 7.52 -19.31
C ASN A 243 -12.07 8.81 -18.63
N HIS A 244 -12.74 9.30 -17.59
CA HIS A 244 -12.52 10.60 -16.96
C HIS A 244 -11.05 10.91 -16.65
N LEU A 245 -10.31 9.97 -16.05
CA LEU A 245 -8.91 10.21 -15.67
C LEU A 245 -8.01 10.37 -16.89
N THR A 246 -8.26 9.59 -17.95
CA THR A 246 -7.51 9.72 -19.20
C THR A 246 -7.92 11.00 -19.93
N TYR A 247 -9.21 11.34 -20.00
CA TYR A 247 -9.68 12.59 -20.61
C TYR A 247 -9.13 13.82 -19.88
N MET A 248 -9.04 13.76 -18.55
CA MET A 248 -8.39 14.78 -17.72
C MET A 248 -6.96 15.01 -18.21
N VAL A 249 -6.15 13.95 -18.36
CA VAL A 249 -4.78 14.07 -18.88
C VAL A 249 -4.76 14.75 -20.24
N PHE A 250 -5.54 14.24 -21.20
CA PHE A 250 -5.61 14.83 -22.55
C PHE A 250 -5.98 16.33 -22.52
N CYS A 251 -7.06 16.70 -21.82
CA CYS A 251 -7.49 18.09 -21.79
C CYS A 251 -6.50 19.01 -21.07
N HIS A 252 -5.80 18.53 -20.04
CA HIS A 252 -4.75 19.32 -19.38
C HIS A 252 -3.58 19.61 -20.33
N ILE A 253 -3.09 18.59 -21.05
CA ILE A 253 -1.97 18.76 -21.98
C ILE A 253 -2.34 19.59 -23.21
N GLY A 254 -3.63 19.62 -23.56
CA GLY A 254 -4.14 20.41 -24.69
C GLY A 254 -4.34 21.90 -24.39
N ILE A 255 -4.53 22.27 -23.12
CA ILE A 255 -4.86 23.65 -22.71
C ILE A 255 -3.65 24.37 -22.12
N TRP A 256 -2.92 23.72 -21.23
CA TRP A 256 -1.86 24.36 -20.46
C TRP A 256 -0.45 23.92 -20.89
N PRO A 257 0.55 24.78 -20.68
CA PRO A 257 1.95 24.37 -20.78
C PRO A 257 2.33 23.38 -19.67
N SER A 258 3.43 22.65 -19.87
CA SER A 258 3.76 21.45 -19.10
C SER A 258 3.94 21.63 -17.59
N GLN A 259 4.27 22.84 -17.12
CA GLN A 259 4.37 23.12 -15.70
C GLN A 259 3.04 23.00 -14.94
N TYR A 260 1.89 23.04 -15.63
CA TYR A 260 0.56 22.91 -15.03
C TYR A 260 -0.09 21.54 -15.28
N TRP A 261 0.63 20.60 -15.89
CA TRP A 261 0.11 19.26 -16.11
C TRP A 261 0.00 18.48 -14.79
N PRO A 262 -1.00 17.59 -14.63
CA PRO A 262 -1.21 16.83 -13.39
C PRO A 262 0.06 16.07 -12.97
N ARG A 263 0.46 16.19 -11.71
CA ARG A 263 1.65 15.49 -11.20
C ARG A 263 1.38 14.04 -10.86
N GLY A 264 0.15 13.71 -10.46
CA GLY A 264 -0.18 12.34 -10.14
C GLY A 264 -1.66 11.98 -10.06
N ILE A 265 -1.90 10.68 -10.16
CA ILE A 265 -3.22 10.05 -10.05
C ILE A 265 -3.12 8.88 -9.06
N VAL A 266 -4.05 8.86 -8.10
CA VAL A 266 -4.20 7.80 -7.12
C VAL A 266 -5.49 7.04 -7.42
N VAL A 267 -5.36 5.74 -7.62
CA VAL A 267 -6.47 4.87 -7.94
C VAL A 267 -6.73 3.91 -6.78
N ASN A 268 -7.99 3.78 -6.42
CA ASN A 268 -8.48 2.79 -5.45
C ASN A 268 -9.47 1.80 -6.08
N GLY A 269 -9.62 0.64 -5.45
CA GLY A 269 -10.69 -0.31 -5.77
C GLY A 269 -12.07 0.21 -5.38
N SER A 270 -13.11 -0.55 -5.76
CA SER A 270 -14.48 -0.30 -5.33
C SER A 270 -14.66 -0.64 -3.85
N VAL A 271 -15.74 -0.14 -3.25
CA VAL A 271 -16.14 -0.56 -1.90
C VAL A 271 -17.22 -1.63 -2.00
N LEU A 272 -17.03 -2.75 -1.31
CA LEU A 272 -17.96 -3.86 -1.17
C LEU A 272 -18.68 -3.79 0.18
N MET A 273 -19.82 -4.46 0.28
CA MET A 273 -20.56 -4.68 1.52
C MET A 273 -20.61 -6.19 1.75
N GLU A 274 -19.85 -6.68 2.73
CA GLU A 274 -19.76 -8.09 3.11
C GLU A 274 -19.46 -8.99 1.88
N GLY A 275 -18.44 -8.60 1.11
CA GLY A 275 -17.99 -9.28 -0.10
C GLY A 275 -18.89 -9.09 -1.33
N SER A 276 -20.02 -8.40 -1.20
CA SER A 276 -20.96 -8.16 -2.30
C SER A 276 -20.85 -6.72 -2.83
N LYS A 277 -21.02 -6.55 -4.15
CA LYS A 277 -21.08 -5.21 -4.75
C LYS A 277 -22.22 -4.40 -4.14
N MET A 278 -21.94 -3.17 -3.72
CA MET A 278 -22.97 -2.26 -3.25
C MET A 278 -23.87 -1.80 -4.41
N SER A 279 -25.17 -2.05 -4.31
CA SER A 279 -26.15 -1.57 -5.30
C SER A 279 -27.51 -1.31 -4.68
N LYS A 280 -28.24 -0.32 -5.23
CA LYS A 280 -29.60 0.01 -4.78
C LYS A 280 -30.56 -1.16 -5.01
N SER A 281 -30.35 -1.93 -6.08
CA SER A 281 -31.16 -3.11 -6.42
C SER A 281 -30.98 -4.26 -5.43
N LEU A 282 -29.78 -4.44 -4.88
CA LEU A 282 -29.50 -5.45 -3.85
C LEU A 282 -29.90 -4.99 -2.45
N ASN A 283 -30.34 -3.74 -2.30
CA ASN A 283 -30.73 -3.12 -1.04
C ASN A 283 -29.65 -3.23 0.07
N ASN A 284 -28.38 -3.26 -0.33
CA ASN A 284 -27.21 -3.42 0.54
C ASN A 284 -26.35 -2.14 0.63
N ILE A 285 -26.97 -0.97 0.47
CA ILE A 285 -26.31 0.34 0.57
C ILE A 285 -26.73 1.04 1.85
N ILE A 286 -25.75 1.54 2.59
CA ILE A 286 -25.97 2.44 3.73
C ILE A 286 -25.58 3.85 3.27
N PRO A 287 -26.50 4.83 3.26
CA PRO A 287 -26.14 6.23 3.01
C PRO A 287 -25.08 6.69 4.03
N LEU A 288 -24.11 7.48 3.56
CA LEU A 288 -22.98 7.91 4.41
C LEU A 288 -23.44 8.58 5.71
N ILE A 289 -24.42 9.47 5.65
CA ILE A 289 -24.95 10.16 6.83
C ILE A 289 -25.51 9.17 7.88
N ASN A 290 -26.25 8.16 7.43
CA ASN A 290 -26.78 7.12 8.30
C ASN A 290 -25.66 6.24 8.88
N ALA A 291 -24.59 5.99 8.11
CA ALA A 291 -23.43 5.25 8.59
C ALA A 291 -22.68 6.03 9.68
N ILE A 292 -22.50 7.35 9.50
CA ILE A 292 -21.88 8.22 10.50
C ILE A 292 -22.73 8.27 11.77
N GLU A 293 -24.05 8.47 11.66
CA GLU A 293 -24.95 8.47 12.82
C GLU A 293 -24.93 7.14 13.58
N LYS A 294 -24.78 6.02 12.86
CA LYS A 294 -24.83 4.68 13.44
C LYS A 294 -23.52 4.25 14.10
N PHE A 295 -22.38 4.58 13.51
CA PHE A 295 -21.07 4.06 13.93
C PHE A 295 -20.13 5.13 14.48
N GLY A 296 -20.43 6.41 14.28
CA GLY A 296 -19.47 7.50 14.50
C GLY A 296 -18.53 7.69 13.32
N ALA A 297 -17.97 8.90 13.18
CA ALA A 297 -17.10 9.24 12.06
C ALA A 297 -15.77 8.46 12.09
N ASP A 298 -15.08 8.41 13.23
CA ASP A 298 -13.77 7.77 13.34
C ASP A 298 -13.82 6.24 13.23
N PRO A 299 -14.75 5.52 13.88
CA PRO A 299 -14.91 4.09 13.67
C PRO A 299 -15.21 3.74 12.21
N LEU A 300 -16.07 4.53 11.54
CA LEU A 300 -16.38 4.35 10.13
C LEU A 300 -15.15 4.57 9.25
N ARG A 301 -14.42 5.68 9.43
CA ARG A 301 -13.17 5.97 8.70
C ARG A 301 -12.16 4.84 8.87
N LEU A 302 -11.90 4.42 10.10
CA LEU A 302 -10.93 3.37 10.39
C LEU A 302 -11.34 2.03 9.75
N SER A 303 -12.64 1.69 9.81
CA SER A 303 -13.15 0.45 9.20
C SER A 303 -12.98 0.39 7.67
N LEU A 304 -13.06 1.53 6.99
CA LEU A 304 -12.85 1.62 5.55
C LEU A 304 -11.36 1.61 5.19
N MET A 305 -10.52 2.30 5.96
CA MET A 305 -9.09 2.42 5.67
C MET A 305 -8.31 1.15 6.01
N ILE A 306 -8.70 0.41 7.05
CA ILE A 306 -8.04 -0.85 7.43
C ILE A 306 -8.26 -1.99 6.43
N THR A 307 -9.30 -1.90 5.58
CA THR A 307 -9.57 -2.86 4.50
C THR A 307 -9.15 -2.34 3.13
N ALA A 308 -8.71 -1.08 3.04
CA ALA A 308 -8.30 -0.46 1.80
C ALA A 308 -6.84 -0.79 1.43
N GLU A 309 -6.66 -1.27 0.20
CA GLU A 309 -5.38 -1.34 -0.48
C GLU A 309 -5.56 -0.74 -1.89
N PRO A 310 -4.60 0.05 -2.44
CA PRO A 310 -4.82 0.75 -3.71
C PRO A 310 -5.30 -0.13 -4.88
N LEU A 311 -4.81 -1.38 -4.98
CA LEU A 311 -5.19 -2.32 -6.05
C LEU A 311 -6.43 -3.18 -5.77
N LYS A 312 -6.95 -3.19 -4.54
CA LYS A 312 -8.02 -4.11 -4.14
C LYS A 312 -9.28 -3.37 -3.76
N ASP A 313 -10.40 -4.04 -3.97
CA ASP A 313 -11.66 -3.57 -3.44
C ASP A 313 -11.62 -3.61 -1.91
N ALA A 314 -12.09 -2.53 -1.28
CA ALA A 314 -12.20 -2.43 0.17
C ALA A 314 -13.52 -3.07 0.60
N ASP A 315 -13.47 -4.01 1.53
CA ASP A 315 -14.69 -4.64 2.06
C ASP A 315 -15.13 -3.95 3.34
N PHE A 316 -16.38 -3.53 3.39
CA PHE A 316 -16.98 -2.92 4.56
C PHE A 316 -18.01 -3.88 5.17
N SER A 317 -18.01 -3.99 6.50
CA SER A 317 -19.09 -4.65 7.24
C SER A 317 -19.49 -3.83 8.47
N PRO A 318 -20.79 -3.82 8.84
CA PRO A 318 -21.26 -3.21 10.09
C PRO A 318 -20.58 -3.75 11.35
N ASP A 319 -20.22 -5.04 11.35
CA ASP A 319 -19.49 -5.67 12.46
C ASP A 319 -18.08 -5.11 12.59
N LEU A 320 -17.37 -4.94 11.48
CA LEU A 320 -16.05 -4.33 11.50
C LEU A 320 -16.12 -2.90 12.05
N ALA A 321 -17.08 -2.09 11.60
CA ALA A 321 -17.24 -0.73 12.10
C ALA A 321 -17.51 -0.67 13.61
N ARG A 322 -18.33 -1.58 14.15
CA ARG A 322 -18.54 -1.71 15.60
C ARG A 322 -17.25 -2.10 16.33
N ASN A 323 -16.54 -3.10 15.83
CA ASN A 323 -15.28 -3.56 16.42
C ASN A 323 -14.21 -2.46 16.40
N MET A 324 -14.19 -1.61 15.36
CA MET A 324 -13.32 -0.44 15.31
C MET A 324 -13.71 0.58 16.39
N GLY A 325 -15.00 0.80 16.63
CA GLY A 325 -15.48 1.61 17.75
C GLY A 325 -14.96 1.10 19.09
N GLU A 326 -15.11 -0.19 19.37
CA GLU A 326 -14.60 -0.80 20.61
C GLU A 326 -13.07 -0.71 20.74
N THR A 327 -12.35 -0.80 19.61
CA THR A 327 -10.89 -0.67 19.58
C THR A 327 -10.46 0.76 19.92
N LEU A 328 -11.14 1.75 19.35
CA LEU A 328 -10.91 3.16 19.64
C LEU A 328 -11.29 3.53 21.07
N ASP A 329 -12.35 2.94 21.63
CA ASP A 329 -12.71 3.12 23.05
C ASP A 329 -11.62 2.57 23.99
N ARG A 330 -11.03 1.41 23.66
CA ARG A 330 -9.89 0.86 24.43
C ARG A 330 -8.66 1.76 24.33
N PHE A 331 -8.34 2.21 23.12
CA PHE A 331 -7.24 3.15 22.90
C PHE A 331 -7.44 4.45 23.70
N TYR A 332 -8.64 5.02 23.66
CA TYR A 332 -8.98 6.22 24.42
C TYR A 332 -8.79 6.05 25.93
N ARG A 333 -9.34 4.97 26.50
CA ARG A 333 -9.17 4.68 27.94
C ARG A 333 -7.70 4.53 28.30
N ARG A 334 -6.93 3.83 27.46
CA ARG A 334 -5.49 3.67 27.68
C ARG A 334 -4.75 5.00 27.63
N ALA A 335 -5.10 5.86 26.67
CA ALA A 335 -4.54 7.20 26.58
C ALA A 335 -4.79 8.00 27.87
N LEU A 336 -6.01 7.97 28.40
CA LEU A 336 -6.34 8.64 29.67
C LEU A 336 -5.55 8.10 30.86
N GLU A 337 -5.29 6.78 30.93
CA GLU A 337 -4.45 6.17 31.97
C GLU A 337 -3.02 6.72 31.91
N VAL A 338 -2.41 6.75 30.71
CA VAL A 338 -1.05 7.29 30.51
C VAL A 338 -1.01 8.79 30.86
N ILE A 339 -2.02 9.55 30.44
CA ILE A 339 -2.14 10.97 30.76
C ILE A 339 -2.21 11.20 32.27
N GLN A 340 -2.99 10.39 32.97
CA GLN A 340 -3.13 10.48 34.44
C GLN A 340 -1.82 10.15 35.17
N GLN A 341 -1.02 9.22 34.64
CA GLN A 341 0.29 8.88 35.23
C GLN A 341 1.34 9.98 35.05
N GLY A 342 1.17 10.81 34.01
CA GLY A 342 2.03 11.95 33.69
C GLY A 342 3.18 11.62 32.75
N ARG A 343 3.92 12.66 32.31
CA ARG A 343 4.95 12.56 31.26
C ARG A 343 6.20 11.77 31.63
N GLY A 344 6.47 11.57 32.91
CA GLY A 344 7.68 10.89 33.38
C GLY A 344 8.98 11.67 33.10
N SER A 345 10.10 10.95 33.15
CA SER A 345 11.45 11.47 32.92
C SER A 345 12.33 10.44 32.20
N HIS A 346 13.11 10.87 31.21
CA HIS A 346 14.07 10.02 30.47
C HIS A 346 15.33 9.63 31.27
N ARG A 347 15.29 9.75 32.60
CA ARG A 347 16.41 9.37 33.48
C ARG A 347 16.29 7.88 33.79
N GLU A 348 17.41 7.19 34.01
CA GLU A 348 17.43 5.76 34.38
C GLU A 348 16.75 4.82 33.36
N LEU A 349 16.84 5.12 32.06
CA LEU A 349 16.38 4.22 30.99
C LEU A 349 17.24 2.96 30.96
N ASN A 350 16.61 1.80 31.10
CA ASN A 350 17.27 0.50 31.01
C ASN A 350 17.14 -0.10 29.59
N TYR A 351 17.63 -1.34 29.39
CA TYR A 351 17.58 -2.00 28.09
C TYR A 351 16.16 -2.20 27.56
N VAL A 352 15.17 -2.52 28.41
CA VAL A 352 13.80 -2.73 27.95
C VAL A 352 13.10 -1.42 27.57
N ASP A 353 13.46 -0.30 28.21
CA ASP A 353 12.98 1.03 27.81
C ASP A 353 13.56 1.45 26.46
N LYS A 354 14.88 1.26 26.28
CA LYS A 354 15.57 1.53 25.01
C LYS A 354 15.06 0.64 23.89
N TRP A 355 14.78 -0.63 24.20
CA TRP A 355 14.13 -1.55 23.29
C TRP A 355 12.80 -0.97 22.78
N MET A 356 11.90 -0.58 23.68
CA MET A 356 10.58 -0.07 23.28
C MET A 356 10.71 1.24 22.48
N LEU A 357 11.62 2.15 22.86
CA LEU A 357 11.87 3.38 22.12
C LEU A 357 12.44 3.11 20.72
N SER A 358 13.32 2.12 20.56
CA SER A 358 13.84 1.67 19.27
C SER A 358 12.73 1.07 18.39
N ARG A 359 11.87 0.22 18.98
CA ARG A 359 10.69 -0.33 18.30
C ARG A 359 9.72 0.77 17.84
N LEU A 360 9.52 1.80 18.67
CA LEU A 360 8.71 2.95 18.30
C LEU A 360 9.26 3.65 17.04
N GLN A 361 10.58 3.86 16.95
CA GLN A 361 11.21 4.43 15.75
C GLN A 361 10.99 3.55 14.52
N LYS A 362 11.06 2.22 14.69
CA LYS A 362 10.76 1.28 13.61
C LYS A 362 9.32 1.40 13.12
N HIS A 363 8.34 1.49 14.03
CA HIS A 363 6.92 1.67 13.66
C HIS A 363 6.66 3.01 12.96
N VAL A 364 7.35 4.08 13.37
CA VAL A 364 7.33 5.39 12.68
C VAL A 364 7.91 5.27 11.27
N ALA A 365 9.08 4.65 11.11
CA ALA A 365 9.70 4.45 9.81
C ALA A 365 8.81 3.64 8.85
N ASP A 366 8.22 2.55 9.35
CA ASP A 366 7.34 1.68 8.56
C ASP A 366 6.03 2.39 8.18
N ALA A 367 5.51 3.27 9.05
CA ALA A 367 4.35 4.11 8.78
C ALA A 367 4.65 5.19 7.74
N ASN A 368 5.82 5.84 7.83
CA ASN A 368 6.26 6.87 6.88
C ASN A 368 6.42 6.28 5.47
N GLU A 369 7.15 5.17 5.36
CA GLU A 369 7.33 4.44 4.08
C GLU A 369 5.97 4.02 3.49
N ALA A 370 5.04 3.56 4.32
CA ALA A 370 3.70 3.16 3.87
C ALA A 370 2.89 4.36 3.34
N MET A 371 2.97 5.51 3.99
CA MET A 371 2.21 6.71 3.62
C MET A 371 2.69 7.33 2.30
N GLU A 372 3.98 7.24 1.96
CA GLU A 372 4.53 7.69 0.67
C GLU A 372 3.84 7.01 -0.53
N GLU A 373 3.44 5.74 -0.38
CA GLU A 373 2.67 5.01 -1.40
C GLU A 373 1.17 4.89 -1.07
N LEU A 374 0.67 5.71 -0.13
CA LEU A 374 -0.72 5.70 0.34
C LEU A 374 -1.22 4.31 0.76
N LYS A 375 -0.33 3.47 1.31
CA LYS A 375 -0.65 2.16 1.89
C LYS A 375 -1.24 2.34 3.29
N VAL A 376 -2.37 3.03 3.37
CA VAL A 376 -3.05 3.43 4.62
C VAL A 376 -3.28 2.26 5.58
N ARG A 377 -3.63 1.08 5.06
CA ARG A 377 -3.76 -0.15 5.85
C ARG A 377 -2.46 -0.51 6.57
N LYS A 378 -1.31 -0.48 5.88
CA LYS A 378 0.01 -0.79 6.48
C LYS A 378 0.35 0.25 7.57
N THR A 379 0.06 1.52 7.34
CA THR A 379 0.22 2.59 8.33
C THR A 379 -0.60 2.34 9.59
N ILE A 380 -1.90 2.04 9.44
CA ILE A 380 -2.78 1.72 10.57
C ILE A 380 -2.30 0.46 11.31
N HIS A 381 -1.89 -0.59 10.58
CA HIS A 381 -1.35 -1.79 11.21
C HIS A 381 -0.08 -1.49 12.04
N SER A 382 0.83 -0.66 11.53
CA SER A 382 2.02 -0.22 12.25
C SER A 382 1.65 0.58 13.51
N ALA A 383 0.88 1.66 13.35
CA ALA A 383 0.60 2.64 14.39
C ALA A 383 -0.40 2.16 15.45
N LEU A 384 -1.38 1.31 15.10
CA LEU A 384 -2.42 0.87 16.02
C LEU A 384 -2.16 -0.53 16.59
N TYR A 385 -1.79 -1.51 15.75
CA TYR A 385 -1.75 -2.91 16.17
C TYR A 385 -0.34 -3.37 16.56
N ASN A 386 0.66 -3.13 15.70
CA ASN A 386 2.03 -3.58 15.96
C ASN A 386 2.65 -2.80 17.11
N LEU A 387 2.44 -1.48 17.14
CA LEU A 387 2.87 -0.65 18.27
C LEU A 387 2.21 -1.09 19.57
N GLU A 388 0.91 -1.35 19.59
CA GLU A 388 0.22 -1.81 20.81
C GLU A 388 0.71 -3.19 21.25
N ALA A 389 1.02 -4.11 20.32
CA ALA A 389 1.61 -5.41 20.67
C ALA A 389 2.99 -5.28 21.33
N ASP A 390 3.85 -4.38 20.83
CA ASP A 390 5.14 -4.10 21.46
C ASP A 390 4.96 -3.39 22.81
N MET A 391 3.99 -2.47 22.94
CA MET A 391 3.65 -1.82 24.20
C MET A 391 3.07 -2.79 25.24
N ASP A 392 2.26 -3.76 24.83
CA ASP A 392 1.75 -4.81 25.72
C ASP A 392 2.88 -5.69 26.24
N TRP A 393 3.85 -6.04 25.38
CA TRP A 393 5.07 -6.70 25.83
C TRP A 393 5.85 -5.83 26.83
N TYR A 394 6.06 -4.56 26.50
CA TYR A 394 6.77 -3.60 27.34
C TYR A 394 6.15 -3.49 28.73
N ARG A 395 4.83 -3.25 28.81
CA ARG A 395 4.06 -3.14 30.07
C ARG A 395 4.21 -4.37 30.95
N ARG A 396 4.11 -5.56 30.34
CA ARG A 396 4.35 -6.82 31.05
C ARG A 396 5.79 -6.89 31.57
N ARG A 397 6.79 -6.46 30.80
CA ARG A 397 8.19 -6.47 31.24
C ARG A 397 8.47 -5.53 32.40
N VAL A 398 7.82 -4.37 32.44
CA VAL A 398 8.08 -3.30 33.43
C VAL A 398 7.05 -3.20 34.56
N GLU A 399 6.11 -4.14 34.66
CA GLU A 399 5.05 -4.13 35.67
C GLU A 399 5.59 -3.98 37.11
N GLY A 400 6.67 -4.68 37.45
CA GLY A 400 7.33 -4.59 38.77
C GLY A 400 8.10 -3.28 38.99
N ASP A 401 8.49 -2.60 37.92
CA ASP A 401 9.25 -1.35 37.98
C ASP A 401 8.38 -0.16 38.40
N MET A 402 7.07 -0.22 38.17
CA MET A 402 6.12 0.80 38.62
C MET A 402 6.07 0.96 40.14
N ALA A 403 6.50 -0.05 40.91
CA ALA A 403 6.61 0.02 42.37
C ALA A 403 7.87 0.79 42.85
N LYS A 404 8.85 1.03 41.96
CA LYS A 404 10.13 1.70 42.26
C LYS A 404 10.05 3.14 41.75
N PRO A 405 10.07 4.19 42.62
CA PRO A 405 9.79 5.57 42.20
C PRO A 405 10.66 6.09 41.05
N GLU A 406 11.96 5.79 41.05
CA GLU A 406 12.89 6.27 40.01
C GLU A 406 12.65 5.57 38.65
N ARG A 407 12.34 4.26 38.67
CA ARG A 407 12.02 3.49 37.47
C ARG A 407 10.63 3.83 36.91
N ALA A 408 9.66 4.10 37.77
CA ALA A 408 8.32 4.49 37.36
C ALA A 408 8.32 5.74 36.47
N GLU A 409 9.22 6.70 36.70
CA GLU A 409 9.34 7.89 35.86
C GLU A 409 9.86 7.57 34.45
N ALA A 410 10.78 6.62 34.30
CA ALA A 410 11.25 6.16 33.00
C ALA A 410 10.14 5.42 32.22
N VAL A 411 9.38 4.56 32.89
CA VAL A 411 8.25 3.83 32.28
C VAL A 411 7.19 4.80 31.77
N LYS A 412 6.82 5.79 32.59
CA LYS A 412 5.90 6.88 32.19
C LYS A 412 6.40 7.66 30.98
N TYR A 413 7.70 7.92 30.89
CA TYR A 413 8.31 8.60 29.74
C TYR A 413 8.14 7.80 28.45
N VAL A 414 8.41 6.49 28.49
CA VAL A 414 8.25 5.61 27.31
C VAL A 414 6.78 5.55 26.88
N GLU A 415 5.85 5.33 27.83
CA GLU A 415 4.40 5.31 27.54
C GLU A 415 3.91 6.64 26.97
N TRP A 416 4.36 7.78 27.53
CA TRP A 416 3.98 9.09 27.03
C TRP A 416 4.50 9.33 25.60
N LYS A 417 5.76 8.99 25.33
CA LYS A 417 6.36 9.15 24.00
C LYS A 417 5.67 8.25 22.96
N ALA A 418 5.32 7.03 23.34
CA ALA A 418 4.56 6.11 22.49
C ALA A 418 3.15 6.65 22.19
N LEU A 419 2.43 7.15 23.21
CA LEU A 419 1.10 7.74 23.04
C LEU A 419 1.14 8.98 22.13
N ASP A 420 2.06 9.91 22.38
CA ASP A 420 2.24 11.13 21.57
C ASP A 420 2.45 10.79 20.08
N THR A 421 3.33 9.82 19.83
CA THR A 421 3.63 9.35 18.48
C THR A 421 2.42 8.67 17.85
N GLN A 422 1.74 7.79 18.60
CA GLN A 422 0.58 7.06 18.13
C GLN A 422 -0.58 8.00 17.77
N VAL A 423 -0.84 9.02 18.58
CA VAL A 423 -1.87 10.06 18.33
C VAL A 423 -1.57 10.80 17.02
N ARG A 424 -0.33 11.24 16.81
CA ARG A 424 0.06 11.94 15.57
C ARG A 424 0.01 11.05 14.33
N LEU A 425 0.41 9.78 14.44
CA LEU A 425 0.32 8.81 13.34
C LEU A 425 -1.14 8.45 12.98
N LEU A 426 -2.05 8.44 13.96
CA LEU A 426 -3.45 8.08 13.77
C LEU A 426 -4.35 9.26 13.37
N ALA A 427 -3.89 10.51 13.56
CA ALA A 427 -4.67 11.72 13.26
C ALA A 427 -5.31 11.75 11.85
N PRO A 428 -4.65 11.31 10.76
CA PRO A 428 -5.30 11.26 9.43
C PRO A 428 -6.48 10.29 9.35
N PHE A 429 -6.51 9.26 10.18
CA PHE A 429 -7.51 8.19 10.15
C PHE A 429 -8.65 8.43 11.13
N THR A 430 -8.30 8.83 12.36
CA THR A 430 -9.24 9.06 13.47
C THR A 430 -9.04 10.46 14.07
N PRO A 431 -9.29 11.53 13.30
CA PRO A 431 -8.93 12.89 13.68
C PRO A 431 -9.64 13.35 14.95
N HIS A 432 -10.93 13.05 15.11
CA HIS A 432 -11.72 13.58 16.24
C HIS A 432 -11.23 13.01 17.57
N LEU A 433 -10.97 11.70 17.64
CA LEU A 433 -10.40 11.07 18.82
C LEU A 433 -8.98 11.56 19.09
N CYS A 434 -8.16 11.75 18.05
CA CYS A 434 -6.79 12.21 18.21
C CYS A 434 -6.74 13.65 18.73
N GLU A 435 -7.66 14.54 18.30
CA GLU A 435 -7.77 15.90 18.85
C GLU A 435 -8.14 15.86 20.35
N GLU A 436 -9.09 15.02 20.77
CA GLU A 436 -9.48 14.89 22.18
C GLU A 436 -8.31 14.40 23.05
N ILE A 437 -7.57 13.38 22.59
CA ILE A 437 -6.40 12.87 23.31
C ILE A 437 -5.29 13.93 23.32
N TRP A 438 -5.05 14.61 22.20
CA TRP A 438 -4.04 15.67 22.10
C TRP A 438 -4.31 16.83 23.07
N GLU A 439 -5.55 17.29 23.14
CA GLU A 439 -5.98 18.30 24.12
C GLU A 439 -5.77 17.81 25.56
N ALA A 440 -6.19 16.57 25.85
CA ALA A 440 -6.03 15.96 27.18
C ALA A 440 -4.55 15.78 27.59
N MET A 441 -3.63 15.60 26.63
CA MET A 441 -2.18 15.57 26.84
C MET A 441 -1.58 16.96 27.11
N GLY A 442 -2.37 18.03 26.97
CA GLY A 442 -1.93 19.42 27.04
C GLY A 442 -1.15 19.84 25.80
N GLY A 443 -1.49 19.29 24.63
CA GLY A 443 -0.97 19.74 23.35
C GLY A 443 -1.44 21.14 23.00
N GLU A 444 -0.62 21.91 22.28
CA GLU A 444 -0.98 23.23 21.80
C GLU A 444 -1.51 23.15 20.36
N GLY A 445 -2.54 23.94 20.06
CA GLY A 445 -3.19 23.91 18.75
C GLY A 445 -3.88 22.58 18.45
N PHE A 446 -4.21 22.38 17.17
CA PHE A 446 -4.83 21.14 16.69
C PHE A 446 -3.74 20.12 16.32
N VAL A 447 -3.95 18.84 16.64
CA VAL A 447 -3.05 17.76 16.18
C VAL A 447 -2.97 17.70 14.66
N SER A 448 -4.02 18.15 13.98
CA SER A 448 -4.07 18.30 12.53
C SER A 448 -2.97 19.23 11.97
N PHE A 449 -2.38 20.11 12.79
CA PHE A 449 -1.25 20.98 12.44
C PHE A 449 0.07 20.55 13.09
N ALA A 450 0.07 19.49 13.90
CA ALA A 450 1.29 18.97 14.51
C ALA A 450 2.21 18.35 13.46
N GLU A 451 3.52 18.38 13.71
CA GLU A 451 4.49 17.76 12.82
C GLU A 451 4.30 16.24 12.77
N TRP A 452 4.31 15.71 11.55
CA TRP A 452 4.27 14.27 11.32
C TRP A 452 5.51 13.61 11.95
N PRO A 453 5.35 12.50 12.69
CA PRO A 453 6.48 11.86 13.37
C PRO A 453 7.56 11.38 12.38
N THR A 454 8.82 11.68 12.69
CA THR A 454 9.99 11.17 11.97
C THR A 454 10.86 10.34 12.93
N PRO A 455 11.55 9.29 12.46
CA PRO A 455 12.44 8.51 13.31
C PRO A 455 13.53 9.38 13.96
N GLU A 456 13.67 9.27 15.27
CA GLU A 456 14.74 9.85 16.08
C GLU A 456 15.89 8.83 16.16
N GLU A 457 16.93 9.02 15.34
CA GLU A 457 18.07 8.09 15.22
C GLU A 457 18.76 7.83 16.56
N GLU A 458 18.80 8.81 17.47
CA GLU A 458 19.37 8.67 18.81
C GLU A 458 18.61 7.72 19.73
N LEU A 459 17.34 7.39 19.39
CA LEU A 459 16.51 6.45 20.14
C LEU A 459 16.56 5.02 19.57
N VAL A 460 17.22 4.83 18.42
CA VAL A 460 17.42 3.51 17.81
C VAL A 460 18.51 2.77 18.55
N ASP A 461 18.17 1.61 19.13
CA ASP A 461 19.08 0.76 19.90
C ASP A 461 18.86 -0.71 19.48
N LEU A 462 19.48 -1.08 18.36
CA LEU A 462 19.42 -2.43 17.80
C LEU A 462 20.01 -3.48 18.73
N ALA A 463 20.96 -3.10 19.60
CA ALA A 463 21.53 -3.99 20.60
C ALA A 463 20.49 -4.40 21.64
N SER A 464 19.66 -3.46 22.10
CA SER A 464 18.55 -3.71 23.01
C SER A 464 17.46 -4.56 22.34
N GLU A 465 17.20 -4.39 21.03
CA GLU A 465 16.35 -5.29 20.23
C GLU A 465 16.87 -6.72 20.18
N GLU A 466 18.16 -6.92 19.93
CA GLU A 466 18.75 -8.27 19.93
C GLU A 466 18.71 -8.94 21.31
N VAL A 467 18.91 -8.17 22.37
CA VAL A 467 18.90 -8.66 23.76
C VAL A 467 17.49 -9.08 24.17
N GLU A 468 16.48 -8.25 23.91
CA GLU A 468 15.10 -8.54 24.29
C GLU A 468 14.53 -9.72 23.50
N GLU A 469 14.99 -9.95 22.26
CA GLU A 469 14.63 -11.13 21.46
C GLU A 469 15.08 -12.45 22.12
N VAL A 470 16.19 -12.45 22.87
CA VAL A 470 16.61 -13.64 23.64
C VAL A 470 15.61 -13.95 24.74
N ILE A 471 15.12 -12.93 25.45
CA ILE A 471 14.14 -13.07 26.54
C ILE A 471 12.79 -13.56 25.96
N LYS A 472 12.31 -12.95 24.88
CA LYS A 472 11.11 -13.39 24.15
C LYS A 472 11.22 -14.85 23.71
N GLY A 473 12.31 -15.21 23.03
CA GLY A 473 12.57 -16.57 22.57
C GLY A 473 12.62 -17.59 23.72
N CYS A 474 13.23 -17.22 24.85
CA CYS A 474 13.28 -18.05 26.05
C CYS A 474 11.88 -18.33 26.62
N LEU A 475 11.02 -17.31 26.70
CA LEU A 475 9.64 -17.48 27.16
C LEU A 475 8.83 -18.37 26.20
N GLU A 476 8.97 -18.18 24.89
CA GLU A 476 8.33 -19.04 23.90
C GLU A 476 8.79 -20.50 24.01
N ASP A 477 10.09 -20.72 24.21
CA ASP A 477 10.65 -22.06 24.36
C ASP A 477 10.15 -22.74 25.62
N ILE A 478 9.99 -22.00 26.73
CA ILE A 478 9.32 -22.51 27.94
C ILE A 478 7.88 -22.93 27.60
N GLN A 479 7.11 -22.08 26.93
CA GLN A 479 5.73 -22.39 26.55
C GLN A 479 5.64 -23.62 25.63
N LYS A 480 6.57 -23.77 24.68
CA LYS A 480 6.66 -24.94 23.80
C LYS A 480 7.00 -26.19 24.60
N ILE A 481 7.97 -26.10 25.53
CA ILE A 481 8.37 -27.22 26.40
C ILE A 481 7.18 -27.65 27.24
N THR A 482 6.53 -26.74 27.98
CA THR A 482 5.42 -27.06 28.88
C THR A 482 4.23 -27.65 28.13
N LYS A 483 3.92 -27.13 26.93
CA LYS A 483 2.87 -27.67 26.07
C LYS A 483 3.16 -29.09 25.59
N VAL A 484 4.41 -29.39 25.23
CA VAL A 484 4.82 -30.71 24.72
C VAL A 484 4.96 -31.74 25.86
N THR A 485 5.51 -31.33 27.00
CA THR A 485 5.76 -32.23 28.13
C THR A 485 4.58 -32.33 29.09
N ASN A 486 3.59 -31.43 28.97
CA ASN A 486 2.45 -31.29 29.86
C ASN A 486 2.86 -31.15 31.35
N ILE A 487 4.01 -30.51 31.59
CA ILE A 487 4.57 -30.26 32.93
C ILE A 487 4.08 -28.89 33.38
N THR A 488 3.62 -28.79 34.62
CA THR A 488 3.43 -27.50 35.31
C THR A 488 4.78 -27.06 35.87
N PRO A 489 5.38 -25.96 35.37
CA PRO A 489 6.67 -25.48 35.85
C PRO A 489 6.64 -25.20 37.36
N LYS A 490 7.63 -25.68 38.10
CA LYS A 490 7.91 -25.24 39.46
C LYS A 490 9.24 -24.52 39.56
N LYS A 491 10.23 -24.99 38.81
CA LYS A 491 11.56 -24.37 38.74
C LYS A 491 12.09 -24.43 37.31
N ILE A 492 12.63 -23.33 36.82
CA ILE A 492 13.16 -23.19 35.47
C ILE A 492 14.62 -22.79 35.57
N TYR A 493 15.48 -23.54 34.89
CA TYR A 493 16.90 -23.28 34.83
C TYR A 493 17.28 -22.80 33.43
N PHE A 494 17.95 -21.65 33.38
CA PHE A 494 18.61 -21.13 32.20
C PHE A 494 20.12 -21.31 32.34
N TYR A 495 20.71 -22.04 31.39
CA TYR A 495 22.15 -22.21 31.29
C TYR A 495 22.67 -21.38 30.11
N THR A 496 23.53 -20.42 30.39
CA THR A 496 24.14 -19.53 29.39
C THR A 496 25.45 -20.13 28.86
N ALA A 497 25.88 -19.67 27.69
CA ALA A 497 27.06 -20.24 27.04
C ALA A 497 28.37 -19.74 27.68
N ASP A 498 29.31 -20.65 27.91
CA ASP A 498 30.65 -20.30 28.41
C ASP A 498 31.45 -19.45 27.41
N GLY A 499 32.46 -18.73 27.90
CA GLY A 499 33.33 -17.87 27.07
C GLY A 499 33.98 -18.58 25.88
N TRP A 500 34.35 -19.86 26.03
CA TRP A 500 34.94 -20.64 24.92
C TRP A 500 33.96 -20.85 23.75
N LYS A 501 32.65 -20.96 24.04
CA LYS A 501 31.60 -21.06 23.01
C LYS A 501 31.41 -19.72 22.30
N TRP A 502 31.47 -18.61 23.04
CA TRP A 502 31.43 -17.26 22.48
C TRP A 502 32.59 -17.00 21.51
N LYS A 503 33.81 -17.45 21.83
CA LYS A 503 34.96 -17.33 20.91
C LYS A 503 34.69 -18.00 19.55
N ILE A 504 34.13 -19.22 19.56
CA ILE A 504 33.80 -19.93 18.32
C ILE A 504 32.67 -19.22 17.56
N TYR A 505 31.67 -18.72 18.27
CA TYR A 505 30.55 -17.99 17.68
C TYR A 505 30.99 -16.68 17.01
N LEU A 506 31.76 -15.85 17.71
CA LEU A 506 32.29 -14.60 17.16
C LEU A 506 33.21 -14.85 15.96
N LYS A 507 34.03 -15.90 16.02
CA LYS A 507 34.86 -16.27 14.86
C LYS A 507 34.02 -16.72 13.68
N ALA A 508 32.92 -17.43 13.91
CA ALA A 508 32.00 -17.81 12.86
C ALA A 508 31.30 -16.59 12.23
N LEU A 509 30.92 -15.59 13.03
CA LEU A 509 30.36 -14.33 12.52
C LEU A 509 31.37 -13.54 11.68
N GLU A 510 32.61 -13.42 12.14
CA GLU A 510 33.71 -12.78 11.40
C GLU A 510 33.91 -13.44 10.04
N MET A 511 34.04 -14.78 10.01
CA MET A 511 34.18 -15.54 8.77
C MET A 511 32.94 -15.44 7.87
N ALA A 512 31.74 -15.33 8.44
CA ALA A 512 30.51 -15.15 7.66
C ALA A 512 30.49 -13.78 6.98
N GLN A 513 30.89 -12.73 7.68
CA GLN A 513 30.99 -11.37 7.13
C GLN A 513 32.03 -11.31 5.99
N GLU A 514 33.11 -12.07 6.09
CA GLU A 514 34.15 -12.18 5.05
C GLU A 514 33.76 -13.10 3.88
N GLY A 515 32.63 -13.83 3.97
CA GLY A 515 32.23 -14.83 2.98
C GLY A 515 33.13 -16.09 2.96
N SER A 516 33.85 -16.35 4.05
CA SER A 516 34.83 -17.45 4.19
C SER A 516 34.36 -18.57 5.14
N LEU A 517 33.12 -18.49 5.64
CA LEU A 517 32.58 -19.42 6.64
C LEU A 517 32.44 -20.84 6.06
N GLU A 518 33.31 -21.73 6.51
CA GLU A 518 33.32 -23.16 6.20
C GLU A 518 33.60 -23.96 7.47
N VAL A 519 32.90 -25.08 7.68
CA VAL A 519 33.02 -25.89 8.92
C VAL A 519 34.48 -26.26 9.20
N GLY A 520 35.20 -26.77 8.19
CA GLY A 520 36.58 -27.18 8.34
C GLY A 520 37.53 -26.01 8.62
N ALA A 521 37.25 -24.84 8.06
CA ALA A 521 38.05 -23.63 8.28
C ALA A 521 37.81 -23.07 9.68
N LEU A 522 36.56 -22.99 10.14
CA LEU A 522 36.18 -22.56 11.48
C LEU A 522 36.84 -23.42 12.57
N ILE A 523 36.88 -24.75 12.38
CA ILE A 523 37.54 -25.66 13.33
C ILE A 523 39.05 -25.39 13.39
N ARG A 524 39.71 -25.23 12.23
CA ARG A 524 41.16 -24.93 12.19
C ARG A 524 41.47 -23.60 12.87
N GLU A 525 40.61 -22.62 12.65
CA GLU A 525 40.78 -21.28 13.21
C GLU A 525 40.53 -21.26 14.73
N ALA A 526 39.49 -21.96 15.19
CA ALA A 526 39.22 -22.16 16.61
C ALA A 526 40.44 -22.78 17.33
N PHE A 527 41.10 -23.77 16.71
CA PHE A 527 42.30 -24.38 17.28
C PHE A 527 43.57 -23.51 17.24
N LYS A 528 43.51 -22.25 16.78
CA LYS A 528 44.63 -21.30 16.98
C LYS A 528 44.63 -20.73 18.41
N ASP A 529 43.48 -20.63 19.05
CA ASP A 529 43.33 -20.17 20.44
C ASP A 529 43.79 -21.26 21.43
N ASP A 530 44.63 -20.87 22.40
CA ASP A 530 45.26 -21.80 23.34
C ASP A 530 44.27 -22.47 24.31
N GLU A 531 43.17 -21.80 24.66
CA GLU A 531 42.10 -22.37 25.48
C GLU A 531 41.33 -23.45 24.68
N LEU A 532 40.98 -23.14 23.43
CA LEU A 532 40.22 -24.03 22.55
C LEU A 532 41.02 -25.29 22.15
N LYS A 533 42.36 -25.19 22.04
CA LYS A 533 43.25 -26.35 21.81
C LYS A 533 43.11 -27.45 22.85
N THR A 534 42.75 -27.11 24.08
CA THR A 534 42.58 -28.09 25.16
C THR A 534 41.27 -28.88 25.06
N ARG A 535 40.31 -28.42 24.25
CA ARG A 535 38.93 -28.95 24.12
C ARG A 535 38.72 -29.72 22.80
N THR A 536 39.58 -30.71 22.56
CA THR A 536 39.66 -31.40 21.25
C THR A 536 38.41 -32.22 20.88
N LYS A 537 37.57 -32.60 21.84
CA LYS A 537 36.35 -33.38 21.59
C LYS A 537 35.13 -32.51 21.37
N GLU A 538 35.04 -31.38 22.07
CA GLU A 538 33.88 -30.51 22.13
C GLU A 538 33.85 -29.52 20.95
N VAL A 539 35.00 -28.93 20.61
CA VAL A 539 35.11 -27.87 19.60
C VAL A 539 34.57 -28.30 18.22
N PRO A 540 34.92 -29.47 17.63
CA PRO A 540 34.42 -29.84 16.31
C PRO A 540 32.90 -30.02 16.25
N GLY A 541 32.30 -30.57 17.32
CA GLY A 541 30.86 -30.75 17.40
C GLY A 541 30.12 -29.42 17.53
N PHE A 542 30.63 -28.53 18.39
CA PHE A 542 30.04 -27.21 18.59
C PHE A 542 30.19 -26.31 17.35
N ALA A 543 31.35 -26.31 16.69
CA ALA A 543 31.60 -25.53 15.48
C ALA A 543 30.63 -25.89 14.34
N ARG A 544 30.25 -27.17 14.19
CA ARG A 544 29.23 -27.59 13.21
C ARG A 544 27.85 -27.00 13.51
N GLN A 545 27.46 -26.99 14.78
CA GLN A 545 26.17 -26.43 15.20
C GLN A 545 26.13 -24.91 14.97
N ILE A 546 27.20 -24.22 15.37
CA ILE A 546 27.33 -22.77 15.17
C ILE A 546 27.36 -22.39 13.69
N TYR A 547 28.04 -23.19 12.86
CA TYR A 547 28.02 -22.99 11.41
C TYR A 547 26.58 -22.98 10.86
N GLU A 548 25.75 -23.96 11.22
CA GLU A 548 24.36 -24.02 10.79
C GLU A 548 23.51 -22.86 11.31
N ASP A 549 23.76 -22.43 12.56
CA ASP A 549 23.03 -21.33 13.17
C ASP A 549 23.39 -19.98 12.50
N VAL A 550 24.69 -19.73 12.25
CA VAL A 550 25.17 -18.48 11.60
C VAL A 550 24.77 -18.41 10.13
N LEU A 551 24.77 -19.53 9.40
CA LEU A 551 24.37 -19.57 8.00
C LEU A 551 22.90 -19.15 7.78
N ARG A 552 22.06 -19.25 8.81
CA ARG A 552 20.65 -18.85 8.77
C ARG A 552 20.42 -17.38 9.14
N LEU A 553 21.45 -16.68 9.62
CA LEU A 553 21.34 -15.27 9.98
C LEU A 553 21.37 -14.41 8.73
N GLN A 554 20.59 -13.32 8.74
CA GLN A 554 20.69 -12.27 7.74
C GLN A 554 22.01 -11.50 7.93
N GLU A 555 22.54 -10.96 6.83
CA GLU A 555 23.85 -10.27 6.84
C GLU A 555 23.89 -9.10 7.83
N GLU A 556 22.83 -8.30 7.92
CA GLU A 556 22.72 -7.18 8.86
C GLU A 556 22.81 -7.67 10.32
N ARG A 557 22.16 -8.79 10.64
CA ARG A 557 22.19 -9.39 11.97
C ARG A 557 23.56 -10.00 12.30
N VAL A 558 24.27 -10.52 11.31
CA VAL A 558 25.67 -10.96 11.48
C VAL A 558 26.55 -9.77 11.86
N ARG A 559 26.44 -8.65 11.14
CA ARG A 559 27.21 -7.43 11.43
C ARG A 559 26.92 -6.89 12.82
N LEU A 560 25.63 -6.76 13.17
CA LEU A 560 25.19 -6.26 14.48
C LEU A 560 25.73 -7.10 15.64
N ARG A 561 25.57 -8.43 15.58
CA ARG A 561 26.05 -9.31 16.65
C ARG A 561 27.58 -9.34 16.76
N LEU A 562 28.28 -9.17 15.64
CA LEU A 562 29.73 -9.05 15.65
C LEU A 562 30.19 -7.74 16.33
N GLU A 563 29.51 -6.62 16.05
CA GLU A 563 29.77 -5.33 16.69
C GLU A 563 29.47 -5.35 18.19
N MET A 564 28.36 -5.98 18.60
CA MET A 564 28.01 -6.20 20.00
C MET A 564 29.03 -7.07 20.74
N GLY A 565 29.70 -7.98 20.04
CA GLY A 565 30.67 -8.91 20.62
C GLY A 565 30.02 -9.91 21.57
N GLN A 566 30.71 -10.22 22.67
CA GLN A 566 30.19 -11.16 23.68
C GLN A 566 29.17 -10.46 24.59
N VAL A 567 27.92 -10.93 24.56
CA VAL A 567 26.85 -10.46 25.44
C VAL A 567 26.85 -11.26 26.74
N ASN A 568 26.69 -10.56 27.88
CA ASN A 568 26.48 -11.22 29.17
C ASN A 568 25.02 -11.68 29.31
N GLU A 569 24.69 -12.82 28.70
CA GLU A 569 23.35 -13.41 28.73
C GLU A 569 22.83 -13.67 30.14
N ALA A 570 23.73 -14.02 31.07
CA ALA A 570 23.34 -14.29 32.45
C ALA A 570 22.79 -13.00 33.09
N SER A 571 23.46 -11.88 32.89
CA SER A 571 22.98 -10.57 33.36
C SER A 571 21.66 -10.17 32.70
N VAL A 572 21.48 -10.44 31.42
CA VAL A 572 20.24 -10.15 30.68
C VAL A 572 19.05 -10.94 31.25
N LEU A 573 19.23 -12.24 31.45
CA LEU A 573 18.17 -13.09 31.98
C LEU A 573 17.92 -12.85 33.48
N GLN A 574 18.94 -12.44 34.23
CA GLN A 574 18.80 -12.01 35.62
C GLN A 574 17.99 -10.72 35.74
N ASP A 575 18.20 -9.75 34.84
CA ASP A 575 17.36 -8.54 34.77
C ASP A 575 15.89 -8.88 34.49
N ALA A 576 15.65 -9.88 33.63
CA ALA A 576 14.30 -10.36 33.30
C ALA A 576 13.74 -11.40 34.30
N GLN A 577 14.44 -11.72 35.39
CA GLN A 577 14.09 -12.85 36.26
C GLN A 577 12.71 -12.71 36.88
N GLU A 578 12.42 -11.59 37.55
CA GLU A 578 11.11 -11.35 38.19
C GLU A 578 9.95 -11.41 37.18
N PHE A 579 10.19 -10.95 35.95
CA PHE A 579 9.23 -11.04 34.86
C PHE A 579 8.98 -12.51 34.44
N LEU A 580 10.05 -13.27 34.19
CA LEU A 580 9.94 -14.68 33.79
C LEU A 580 9.30 -15.54 34.89
N GLU A 581 9.58 -15.27 36.16
CA GLU A 581 8.94 -15.95 37.29
C GLU A 581 7.43 -15.69 37.33
N ARG A 582 7.02 -14.45 37.12
CA ARG A 582 5.59 -14.06 37.08
C ARG A 582 4.85 -14.70 35.90
N GLU A 583 5.43 -14.64 34.71
CA GLU A 583 4.82 -15.19 33.49
C GLU A 583 4.68 -16.71 33.52
N THR A 584 5.61 -17.40 34.18
CA THR A 584 5.65 -18.87 34.21
C THR A 584 5.04 -19.47 35.49
N GLY A 585 4.91 -18.68 36.55
CA GLY A 585 4.51 -19.13 37.88
C GLY A 585 5.54 -20.04 38.55
N ALA A 586 6.80 -20.02 38.10
CA ALA A 586 7.88 -20.89 38.56
C ALA A 586 9.10 -20.08 38.99
N GLN A 587 9.88 -20.62 39.92
CA GLN A 587 11.16 -20.04 40.32
C GLN A 587 12.16 -20.12 39.16
N VAL A 588 12.85 -19.02 38.86
CA VAL A 588 13.83 -18.97 37.78
C VAL A 588 15.24 -18.95 38.37
N VAL A 589 16.13 -19.75 37.79
CA VAL A 589 17.55 -19.79 38.14
C VAL A 589 18.36 -19.62 36.86
N VAL A 590 19.28 -18.66 36.86
CA VAL A 590 20.11 -18.29 35.71
C VAL A 590 21.57 -18.43 36.09
N GLY A 591 22.38 -19.12 35.28
CA GLY A 591 23.83 -19.20 35.47
C GLY A 591 24.55 -19.65 34.21
N ALA A 592 25.87 -19.54 34.20
CA ALA A 592 26.72 -20.09 33.14
C ALA A 592 26.80 -21.61 33.26
N GLU A 593 26.99 -22.30 32.13
CA GLU A 593 27.09 -23.77 32.16
C GLU A 593 28.26 -24.30 33.01
N SER A 594 29.28 -23.48 33.26
CA SER A 594 30.43 -23.81 34.11
C SER A 594 30.29 -23.36 35.57
N ASP A 595 29.21 -22.68 35.95
CA ASP A 595 29.03 -22.17 37.31
C ASP A 595 28.94 -23.34 38.33
N PRO A 596 29.80 -23.39 39.36
CA PRO A 596 29.80 -24.51 40.32
C PRO A 596 28.52 -24.63 41.15
N TRP A 597 27.75 -23.54 41.21
CA TRP A 597 26.56 -23.40 42.05
C TRP A 597 25.26 -23.63 41.29
N ILE A 598 25.27 -23.71 39.96
CA ILE A 598 24.05 -24.00 39.20
C ILE A 598 23.78 -25.50 39.17
N GLU A 599 22.57 -25.89 39.58
CA GLU A 599 22.14 -27.28 39.51
C GLU A 599 21.79 -27.65 38.07
N ASP A 600 22.30 -28.77 37.55
CA ASP A 600 21.92 -29.32 36.24
C ASP A 600 21.40 -30.77 36.34
N PRO A 601 20.16 -30.97 36.85
CA PRO A 601 19.61 -32.30 37.13
C PRO A 601 19.47 -33.18 35.88
N ALA A 602 19.24 -32.54 34.73
CA ALA A 602 18.96 -33.20 33.46
C ALA A 602 20.18 -33.21 32.51
N LYS A 603 21.36 -32.77 32.98
CA LYS A 603 22.59 -32.65 32.18
C LYS A 603 22.38 -31.89 30.88
N ARG A 604 21.65 -30.76 30.93
CA ARG A 604 21.30 -29.93 29.77
C ARG A 604 22.22 -28.73 29.58
N ALA A 605 23.01 -28.33 30.58
CA ALA A 605 23.82 -27.11 30.53
C ALA A 605 24.74 -27.06 29.30
N HIS A 606 25.39 -28.19 28.98
CA HIS A 606 26.28 -28.33 27.82
C HIS A 606 25.65 -27.98 26.46
N ARG A 607 24.30 -27.93 26.37
CA ARG A 607 23.56 -27.61 25.15
C ARG A 607 23.40 -26.11 24.91
N SER A 608 23.81 -25.25 25.86
CA SER A 608 23.73 -23.80 25.71
C SER A 608 24.56 -23.32 24.51
N LYS A 609 24.07 -22.27 23.84
CA LYS A 609 24.80 -21.60 22.76
C LYS A 609 24.62 -20.09 22.90
N PRO A 610 25.54 -19.27 22.37
CA PRO A 610 25.33 -17.83 22.27
C PRO A 610 24.00 -17.49 21.58
N TYR A 611 23.26 -16.55 22.17
CA TYR A 611 21.88 -16.15 21.87
C TYR A 611 20.83 -17.26 21.99
N ARG A 612 21.19 -18.42 22.55
CA ARG A 612 20.28 -19.57 22.79
C ARG A 612 20.65 -20.30 24.09
N PRO A 613 20.28 -19.74 25.24
CA PRO A 613 20.42 -20.41 26.54
C PRO A 613 19.76 -21.79 26.52
N ALA A 614 20.37 -22.78 27.18
CA ALA A 614 19.72 -24.07 27.36
C ALA A 614 18.69 -23.97 28.49
N ILE A 615 17.52 -24.58 28.30
CA ILE A 615 16.40 -24.49 29.24
C ILE A 615 16.09 -25.88 29.81
N TYR A 616 15.95 -25.94 31.14
CA TYR A 616 15.38 -27.08 31.84
C TYR A 616 14.19 -26.64 32.70
N VAL A 617 13.02 -27.21 32.43
CA VAL A 617 11.79 -26.98 33.19
C VAL A 617 11.55 -28.20 34.08
N ALA A 618 11.45 -27.97 35.39
CA ALA A 618 11.26 -28.98 36.42
C ALA A 618 9.91 -28.86 37.12
#